data_AF-A0A381U488-F1
#
_entry.id   AF-A0A381U488-F1
#
_cell.length_a   1.000
_cell.length_b   1.000
_cell.length_c   1.000
_cell.angle_alpha   90.00
_cell.angle_beta   90.00
_cell.angle_gamma   90.00
#
_symmetry.space_group_name_H-M   'P 1'
#
loop_
_entity.id
_entity.type
_entity.pdbx_description
1 polymer ?
#
loop_
_entity_poly.entity_id
_entity_poly.type
_entity_poly.pdbx_seq_one_letter_code
_entity_poly.pdbx_strand_id
1 'polypeptide(L)'
;MPTLRIIWDVLFRGEFVTQKGTDVKVAKAMDTHCSDHSIEAVLRWNTVLAGQKVARAGFTSGLRYLIPVDHLSSSDIQSLVDSLSSFIHELCASSECTFSESLEFPLNRSAKRRFPSVGRIALISRFTHGLGYEHDIKALQAAKNNQTKDTKNGLDPTRLGKGSSGGLFSDEYRSNMSDSRWFLVLSTSTEVGYKQPSEKYEVEGKTTSVLSGGSDGGMYDLAFDLRNAQSTLVDSSKGIWWNPLDPEDLTLNPQLILDPTEVLKTPFDPAKFHHHEAKKKVEGMINKVLEAEKKQNPGDDMMREDLDYTLQRLTRSKRPARQITGNEHGLVPGLEEHLISEHILKPWIVEEFFNCLAFFLMTRKPNYWRNGKSEILLLHSLEDLNLDELKDQ
;
A
#
# COMPACT_ATOMS: atom_id res chain seq x y z
N MET A 1 -1.13 -0.95 15.98
CA MET A 1 -1.83 -0.03 15.07
C MET A 1 -3.12 -0.70 14.65
N PRO A 2 -4.20 0.05 14.37
CA PRO A 2 -5.42 -0.56 13.88
C PRO A 2 -5.14 -1.32 12.58
N THR A 3 -5.54 -2.58 12.54
CA THR A 3 -5.32 -3.46 11.39
C THR A 3 -6.43 -3.28 10.36
N LEU A 4 -7.66 -3.01 10.80
CA LEU A 4 -8.82 -2.79 9.96
C LEU A 4 -9.35 -1.35 10.06
N ARG A 5 -9.59 -0.73 8.90
CA ARG A 5 -10.15 0.62 8.79
C ARG A 5 -11.25 0.67 7.74
N ILE A 6 -12.27 1.47 7.97
CA ILE A 6 -13.14 1.96 6.90
C ILE A 6 -12.43 3.14 6.25
N ILE A 7 -12.30 3.07 4.92
CA ILE A 7 -11.96 4.20 4.07
C ILE A 7 -13.26 4.81 3.59
N TRP A 8 -13.52 6.05 3.99
CA TRP A 8 -14.68 6.80 3.54
C TRP A 8 -14.25 7.93 2.60
N ASP A 9 -14.53 7.75 1.32
CA ASP A 9 -14.24 8.69 0.24
C ASP A 9 -15.45 9.57 -0.08
N VAL A 10 -15.26 10.89 0.00
CA VAL A 10 -16.24 11.88 -0.41
C VAL A 10 -15.65 12.76 -1.51
N LEU A 11 -16.18 12.60 -2.72
CA LEU A 11 -15.75 13.36 -3.89
C LEU A 11 -16.57 14.62 -4.06
N PHE A 12 -15.92 15.74 -4.37
CA PHE A 12 -16.57 17.01 -4.62
C PHE A 12 -17.10 17.08 -6.05
N ARG A 13 -18.18 17.81 -6.28
CA ARG A 13 -18.59 18.15 -7.66
C ARG A 13 -17.56 19.08 -8.28
N GLY A 14 -17.30 18.90 -9.57
CA GLY A 14 -16.22 19.61 -10.28
C GLY A 14 -16.27 21.13 -10.15
N GLU A 15 -17.47 21.71 -10.14
CA GLU A 15 -17.69 23.16 -10.00
C GLU A 15 -17.31 23.75 -8.63
N PHE A 16 -17.19 22.92 -7.59
CA PHE A 16 -16.83 23.34 -6.24
C PHE A 16 -15.34 23.11 -5.90
N VAL A 17 -14.59 22.36 -6.72
CA VAL A 17 -13.18 22.01 -6.48
C VAL A 17 -12.28 23.25 -6.39
N THR A 18 -12.56 24.30 -7.17
CA THR A 18 -11.78 25.54 -7.15
C THR A 18 -12.29 26.57 -6.14
N GLN A 19 -13.43 26.29 -5.47
CA GLN A 19 -14.02 27.23 -4.53
C GLN A 19 -13.32 27.13 -3.17
N LYS A 20 -12.94 28.29 -2.62
CA LYS A 20 -12.21 28.36 -1.35
C LYS A 20 -13.10 27.92 -0.19
N GLY A 21 -12.61 26.97 0.61
CA GLY A 21 -13.30 26.50 1.82
C GLY A 21 -14.35 25.42 1.57
N THR A 22 -14.50 24.91 0.35
CA THR A 22 -15.33 23.72 0.05
C THR A 22 -14.91 22.55 0.93
N ASP A 23 -13.61 22.29 1.03
CA ASP A 23 -13.03 21.22 1.85
C ASP A 23 -13.40 21.36 3.33
N VAL A 24 -13.33 22.58 3.89
CA VAL A 24 -13.71 22.83 5.29
C VAL A 24 -15.21 22.64 5.52
N LYS A 25 -16.06 23.09 4.58
CA LYS A 25 -17.52 22.93 4.67
C LYS A 25 -17.90 21.44 4.62
N VAL A 26 -17.36 20.70 3.65
CA VAL A 26 -17.62 19.27 3.51
C VAL A 26 -17.07 18.51 4.72
N ALA A 27 -15.85 18.80 5.17
CA ALA A 27 -15.30 18.16 6.36
C ALA A 27 -16.17 18.39 7.60
N LYS A 28 -16.70 19.60 7.79
CA LYS A 28 -17.61 19.87 8.91
C LYS A 28 -18.89 19.02 8.83
N ALA A 29 -19.44 18.85 7.63
CA ALA A 29 -20.59 17.99 7.41
C ALA A 29 -20.25 16.50 7.66
N MET A 30 -19.08 16.05 7.20
CA MET A 30 -18.58 14.70 7.44
C MET A 30 -18.36 14.43 8.94
N ASP A 31 -17.66 15.32 9.64
CA ASP A 31 -17.41 15.25 11.08
C ASP A 31 -18.71 15.18 11.90
N THR A 32 -19.75 15.88 11.45
CA THR A 32 -21.08 15.83 12.08
C THR A 32 -21.77 14.49 11.82
N HIS A 33 -21.60 13.92 10.63
CA HIS A 33 -22.22 12.66 10.22
C HIS A 33 -21.57 11.44 10.89
N CYS A 34 -20.29 11.53 11.25
CA CYS A 34 -19.53 10.45 11.90
C CYS A 34 -19.03 10.83 13.31
N SER A 35 -19.78 11.66 14.04
CA SER A 35 -19.33 12.28 15.30
C SER A 35 -18.90 11.30 16.39
N ASP A 36 -19.49 10.11 16.39
CA ASP A 36 -19.32 9.11 17.43
C ASP A 36 -18.08 8.24 17.23
N HIS A 37 -17.35 8.45 16.12
CA HIS A 37 -16.19 7.66 15.75
C HIS A 37 -14.94 8.52 15.66
N SER A 38 -13.83 7.99 16.18
CA SER A 38 -12.53 8.63 16.00
C SER A 38 -12.05 8.46 14.55
N ILE A 39 -11.42 9.50 14.02
CA ILE A 39 -10.84 9.51 12.68
C ILE A 39 -9.33 9.46 12.86
N GLU A 40 -8.64 8.46 12.30
CA GLU A 40 -7.18 8.36 12.43
C GLU A 40 -6.46 9.41 11.57
N ALA A 41 -6.94 9.63 10.35
CA ALA A 41 -6.38 10.59 9.42
C ALA A 41 -7.43 11.06 8.43
N VAL A 42 -7.26 12.30 7.98
CA VAL A 42 -7.97 12.85 6.82
C VAL A 42 -6.98 13.01 5.67
N LEU A 43 -7.38 12.51 4.51
CA LEU A 43 -6.58 12.49 3.30
C LEU A 43 -7.22 13.44 2.29
N ARG A 44 -6.42 14.31 1.68
CA ARG A 44 -6.87 15.15 0.57
C ARG A 44 -6.56 14.46 -0.75
N TRP A 45 -7.62 14.13 -1.48
CA TRP A 45 -7.48 13.83 -2.90
C TRP A 45 -7.25 15.15 -3.62
N ASN A 46 -6.07 15.30 -4.22
CA ASN A 46 -5.76 16.52 -4.96
C ASN A 46 -5.73 16.26 -6.46
N THR A 47 -6.45 17.10 -7.21
CA THR A 47 -6.39 17.15 -8.67
C THR A 47 -5.47 18.28 -9.11
N VAL A 48 -4.57 18.00 -10.06
CA VAL A 48 -3.77 19.03 -10.75
C VAL A 48 -4.45 19.36 -12.06
N LEU A 49 -4.92 20.60 -12.22
CA LEU A 49 -5.53 21.04 -13.48
C LEU A 49 -4.46 21.19 -14.58
N ALA A 50 -4.88 21.03 -15.84
CA ALA A 50 -4.01 21.22 -17.00
C ALA A 50 -3.30 22.59 -16.96
N GLY A 51 -1.98 22.61 -17.19
CA GLY A 51 -1.16 23.83 -17.15
C GLY A 51 -0.66 24.24 -15.77
N GLN A 52 -1.10 23.62 -14.67
CA GLN A 52 -0.53 23.88 -13.34
C GLN A 52 0.80 23.13 -13.12
N LYS A 53 1.75 23.78 -12.43
CA LYS A 53 2.99 23.13 -12.01
C LYS A 53 2.65 21.94 -11.09
N VAL A 54 3.02 20.73 -11.54
CA VAL A 54 2.88 19.43 -10.84
C VAL A 54 3.42 19.46 -9.40
N ALA A 55 4.32 20.39 -9.09
CA ALA A 55 4.95 20.57 -7.78
C ALA A 55 4.03 21.18 -6.69
N ARG A 56 2.85 21.72 -7.01
CA ARG A 56 1.86 22.13 -5.99
C ARG A 56 0.94 20.95 -5.65
N ALA A 57 0.40 20.93 -4.43
CA ALA A 57 -0.50 19.89 -3.95
C ALA A 57 -1.65 19.65 -4.93
N GLY A 58 -2.23 20.74 -5.49
CA GLY A 58 -3.36 20.72 -6.40
C GLY A 58 -4.56 21.41 -5.74
N PHE A 59 -5.74 21.32 -6.36
CA PHE A 59 -7.00 21.62 -5.69
C PHE A 59 -7.53 20.35 -5.04
N THR A 60 -8.10 20.47 -3.84
CA THR A 60 -8.74 19.34 -3.17
C THR A 60 -10.03 19.00 -3.90
N SER A 61 -10.07 17.81 -4.51
CA SER A 61 -11.21 17.26 -5.25
C SER A 61 -12.04 16.29 -4.42
N GLY A 62 -11.55 15.90 -3.25
CA GLY A 62 -12.28 15.06 -2.32
C GLY A 62 -11.53 14.91 -1.00
N LEU A 63 -12.24 14.38 0.00
CA LEU A 63 -11.69 14.00 1.29
C LEU A 63 -11.86 12.51 1.48
N ARG A 64 -10.84 11.90 2.08
CA ARG A 64 -10.84 10.49 2.49
C ARG A 64 -10.63 10.39 3.98
N TYR A 65 -11.56 9.82 4.73
CA TYR A 65 -11.39 9.58 6.17
C TYR A 65 -10.94 8.15 6.38
N LEU A 66 -9.91 7.96 7.21
CA LEU A 66 -9.49 6.65 7.70
C LEU A 66 -10.08 6.47 9.09
N ILE A 67 -11.06 5.58 9.23
CA ILE A 67 -11.78 5.34 10.47
C ILE A 67 -11.38 3.95 10.98
N PRO A 68 -10.61 3.86 12.08
CA PRO A 68 -10.22 2.57 12.65
C PRO A 68 -11.44 1.87 13.26
N VAL A 69 -11.59 0.56 12.99
CA VAL A 69 -12.80 -0.19 13.38
C VAL A 69 -12.53 -1.49 14.13
N ASP A 70 -11.27 -1.79 14.49
CA ASP A 70 -10.93 -3.06 15.18
C ASP A 70 -11.71 -3.27 16.48
N HIS A 71 -12.07 -2.18 17.16
CA HIS A 71 -12.79 -2.18 18.42
C HIS A 71 -14.31 -2.39 18.28
N LEU A 72 -14.85 -2.34 17.07
CA LEU A 72 -16.28 -2.45 16.79
C LEU A 72 -16.68 -3.89 16.45
N SER A 73 -17.91 -4.31 16.78
CA SER A 73 -18.43 -5.60 16.31
C SER A 73 -18.73 -5.58 14.81
N SER A 74 -18.81 -6.75 14.16
CA SER A 74 -19.12 -6.83 12.72
C SER A 74 -20.48 -6.17 12.37
N SER A 75 -21.48 -6.23 13.27
CA SER A 75 -22.75 -5.53 13.11
C SER A 75 -22.65 -4.01 13.27
N ASP A 76 -21.81 -3.53 14.17
CA ASP A 76 -21.58 -2.09 14.35
C ASP A 76 -20.81 -1.51 13.16
N ILE A 77 -19.85 -2.28 12.62
CA ILE A 77 -19.13 -1.93 11.40
C ILE A 77 -20.10 -1.79 10.24
N GLN A 78 -21.00 -2.75 10.03
CA GLN A 78 -21.98 -2.68 8.95
C GLN A 78 -22.91 -1.48 9.11
N SER A 79 -23.41 -1.24 10.33
CA SER A 79 -24.26 -0.08 10.63
C SER A 79 -23.56 1.24 10.35
N LEU A 80 -22.26 1.33 10.67
CA LEU A 80 -21.43 2.48 10.36
C LEU A 80 -21.24 2.64 8.84
N VAL A 81 -20.92 1.57 8.11
CA VAL A 81 -20.80 1.61 6.64
C VAL A 81 -22.09 2.08 5.97
N ASP A 82 -23.24 1.57 6.40
CA ASP A 82 -24.56 1.96 5.86
C ASP A 82 -24.82 3.45 6.13
N SER A 83 -24.51 3.92 7.35
CA SER A 83 -24.61 5.33 7.72
C SER A 83 -23.71 6.21 6.84
N LEU A 84 -22.42 5.89 6.73
CA LEU A 84 -21.44 6.67 5.95
C LEU A 84 -21.77 6.69 4.45
N SER A 85 -22.23 5.57 3.90
CA SER A 85 -22.64 5.44 2.50
C SER A 85 -23.89 6.25 2.18
N SER A 86 -24.76 6.49 3.17
CA SER A 86 -25.95 7.34 3.03
C SER A 86 -25.67 8.86 3.06
N PHE A 87 -24.41 9.27 3.27
CA PHE A 87 -24.04 10.68 3.34
C PHE A 87 -24.32 11.41 2.02
N ILE A 88 -25.10 12.49 2.11
CA ILE A 88 -25.44 13.36 0.98
C ILE A 88 -25.12 14.80 1.37
N HIS A 89 -24.42 15.50 0.47
CA HIS A 89 -24.12 16.91 0.63
C HIS A 89 -24.13 17.61 -0.74
N GLU A 90 -24.65 18.84 -0.81
CA GLU A 90 -24.86 19.56 -2.07
C GLU A 90 -23.56 19.80 -2.87
N LEU A 91 -22.44 19.92 -2.16
CA LEU A 91 -21.11 20.13 -2.75
C LEU A 91 -20.44 18.83 -3.24
N CYS A 92 -21.03 17.68 -2.95
CA CYS A 92 -20.43 16.37 -3.20
C CYS A 92 -21.09 15.66 -4.39
N ALA A 93 -20.28 14.92 -5.13
CA ALA A 93 -20.69 14.10 -6.27
C ALA A 93 -20.97 12.66 -5.84
N SER A 94 -20.12 12.10 -4.98
CA SER A 94 -20.29 10.74 -4.44
C SER A 94 -19.75 10.64 -3.01
N SER A 95 -20.23 9.59 -2.33
CA SER A 95 -19.79 9.11 -1.02
C SER A 95 -19.63 7.60 -1.14
N GLU A 96 -18.43 7.07 -0.93
CA GLU A 96 -18.11 5.66 -1.11
C GLU A 96 -17.33 5.14 0.10
N CYS A 97 -17.65 3.92 0.52
CA CYS A 97 -16.95 3.23 1.59
C CYS A 97 -16.21 2.01 1.03
N THR A 98 -14.99 1.81 1.47
CA THR A 98 -14.22 0.57 1.25
C THR A 98 -13.57 0.15 2.56
N PHE A 99 -13.23 -1.13 2.68
CA PHE A 99 -12.42 -1.59 3.80
C PHE A 99 -10.95 -1.57 3.42
N SER A 100 -10.10 -1.32 4.42
CA SER A 100 -8.67 -1.44 4.25
C SER A 100 -8.06 -2.21 5.39
N GLU A 101 -7.13 -3.08 5.03
CA GLU A 101 -6.38 -3.91 5.95
C GLU A 101 -4.89 -3.56 5.86
N SER A 102 -4.28 -3.26 7.00
CA SER A 102 -2.83 -3.09 7.09
C SER A 102 -2.12 -4.43 7.02
N LEU A 103 -1.23 -4.60 6.05
CA LEU A 103 -0.47 -5.82 5.85
C LEU A 103 0.93 -5.74 6.49
N GLU A 104 1.34 -6.82 7.14
CA GLU A 104 2.67 -6.94 7.74
C GLU A 104 3.79 -7.13 6.69
N PHE A 105 5.02 -6.75 7.05
CA PHE A 105 6.21 -6.94 6.23
C PHE A 105 7.12 -8.03 6.84
N PRO A 106 7.45 -9.11 6.08
CA PRO A 106 6.77 -9.57 4.87
C PRO A 106 5.37 -10.09 5.19
N LEU A 107 4.56 -10.32 4.14
CA LEU A 107 3.22 -10.91 4.28
C LEU A 107 3.23 -12.16 5.17
N ASN A 108 2.25 -12.26 6.06
CA ASN A 108 2.02 -13.47 6.85
C ASN A 108 1.35 -14.58 6.00
N ARG A 109 1.33 -15.81 6.52
CA ARG A 109 0.81 -16.98 5.77
C ARG A 109 -0.69 -16.86 5.44
N SER A 110 -1.48 -16.28 6.35
CA SER A 110 -2.92 -16.12 6.17
C SER A 110 -3.21 -15.14 5.04
N ALA A 111 -2.59 -13.95 5.10
CA ALA A 111 -2.71 -12.91 4.10
C ALA A 111 -2.28 -13.39 2.70
N LYS A 112 -1.18 -14.14 2.57
CA LYS A 112 -0.77 -14.73 1.27
C LYS A 112 -1.82 -15.61 0.62
N ARG A 113 -2.58 -16.38 1.41
CA ARG A 113 -3.57 -17.32 0.90
C ARG A 113 -4.81 -16.63 0.35
N ARG A 114 -5.23 -15.54 0.99
CA ARG A 114 -6.44 -14.78 0.63
C ARG A 114 -6.17 -13.55 -0.22
N PHE A 115 -4.91 -13.18 -0.44
CA PHE A 115 -4.56 -12.06 -1.29
C PHE A 115 -5.13 -12.29 -2.69
N PRO A 116 -5.92 -11.34 -3.23
CA PRO A 116 -6.59 -11.55 -4.50
C PRO A 116 -5.60 -11.38 -5.66
N SER A 117 -5.87 -11.99 -6.82
CA SER A 117 -5.06 -11.75 -8.02
C SER A 117 -5.36 -10.39 -8.66
N VAL A 118 -6.50 -9.77 -8.34
CA VAL A 118 -6.90 -8.44 -8.81
C VAL A 118 -7.42 -7.66 -7.64
N GLY A 119 -7.04 -6.40 -7.50
CA GLY A 119 -7.54 -5.56 -6.42
C GLY A 119 -6.94 -4.18 -6.42
N ARG A 120 -7.03 -3.51 -5.27
CA ARG A 120 -6.36 -2.23 -5.04
C ARG A 120 -5.51 -2.31 -3.77
N ILE A 121 -4.39 -1.60 -3.79
CA ILE A 121 -3.52 -1.42 -2.64
C ILE A 121 -3.19 0.05 -2.45
N ALA A 122 -2.91 0.44 -1.20
CA ALA A 122 -2.43 1.76 -0.87
C ALA A 122 -1.05 1.70 -0.23
N LEU A 123 -0.07 2.43 -0.78
CA LEU A 123 1.26 2.62 -0.21
C LEU A 123 1.25 3.90 0.63
N ILE A 124 1.47 3.82 1.93
CA ILE A 124 1.47 4.96 2.85
C ILE A 124 2.88 5.16 3.40
N SER A 125 3.38 6.40 3.35
CA SER A 125 4.58 6.78 4.09
C SER A 125 4.33 8.01 4.97
N ARG A 126 4.84 7.95 6.20
CA ARG A 126 4.84 9.09 7.14
C ARG A 126 6.10 9.91 6.97
N PHE A 127 5.98 11.23 7.07
CA PHE A 127 7.09 12.15 6.91
C PHE A 127 7.92 12.26 8.19
N THR A 128 9.20 12.54 8.00
CA THR A 128 10.12 12.83 9.10
C THR A 128 9.96 14.25 9.62
N HIS A 129 9.24 15.12 8.91
CA HIS A 129 9.13 16.56 9.21
C HIS A 129 10.48 17.28 9.41
N GLY A 130 11.55 16.77 8.80
CA GLY A 130 12.89 17.32 8.97
C GLY A 130 13.61 16.84 10.23
N LEU A 131 13.20 15.71 10.84
CA LEU A 131 14.03 15.01 11.84
C LEU A 131 15.44 14.76 11.29
N GLY A 132 16.45 14.90 12.15
CA GLY A 132 17.87 14.84 11.80
C GLY A 132 18.47 16.16 11.29
N TYR A 133 17.70 17.27 11.25
CA TYR A 133 18.16 18.61 10.87
C TYR A 133 18.02 19.61 12.02
N GLU A 134 18.71 19.39 13.14
CA GLU A 134 18.48 20.11 14.41
C GLU A 134 19.01 21.55 14.45
N HIS A 135 19.89 21.94 13.52
CA HIS A 135 20.56 23.27 13.55
C HIS A 135 20.61 24.02 12.21
N ASP A 136 19.94 23.49 11.17
CA ASP A 136 19.85 24.16 9.87
C ASP A 136 18.38 24.39 9.50
N ILE A 137 17.88 25.57 9.85
CA ILE A 137 16.50 26.01 9.57
C ILE A 137 16.21 25.94 8.06
N LYS A 138 17.19 26.24 7.20
CA LYS A 138 16.99 26.18 5.75
C LYS A 138 16.85 24.74 5.28
N ALA A 139 17.69 23.83 5.77
CA ALA A 139 17.59 22.41 5.46
C ALA A 139 16.29 21.80 5.99
N LEU A 140 15.85 22.17 7.20
CA LEU A 140 14.59 21.72 7.78
C LEU A 140 13.39 22.18 6.94
N GLN A 141 13.34 23.45 6.56
CA GLN A 141 12.29 23.98 5.68
C GLN A 141 12.32 23.32 4.29
N ALA A 142 13.51 23.11 3.73
CA ALA A 142 13.68 22.42 2.46
C ALA A 142 13.20 20.96 2.53
N ALA A 143 13.52 20.23 3.60
CA ALA A 143 13.09 18.85 3.81
C ALA A 143 11.56 18.76 3.89
N LYS A 144 10.91 19.61 4.71
CA LYS A 144 9.44 19.70 4.81
C LYS A 144 8.79 19.99 3.45
N ASN A 145 9.33 20.93 2.69
CA ASN A 145 8.81 21.29 1.37
C ASN A 145 9.00 20.17 0.35
N ASN A 146 10.13 19.46 0.40
CA ASN A 146 10.45 18.40 -0.55
C ASN A 146 9.65 17.12 -0.29
N GLN A 147 9.35 16.76 0.96
CA GLN A 147 8.62 15.54 1.33
C GLN A 147 7.33 15.34 0.52
N THR A 148 6.47 16.35 0.47
CA THR A 148 5.19 16.27 -0.27
C THR A 148 5.41 16.04 -1.76
N LYS A 149 6.32 16.83 -2.37
CA LYS A 149 6.67 16.72 -3.78
C LYS A 149 7.29 15.36 -4.09
N ASP A 150 8.15 14.89 -3.20
CA ASP A 150 8.97 13.71 -3.39
C ASP A 150 8.19 12.43 -3.19
N THR A 151 7.18 12.45 -2.33
CA THR A 151 6.17 11.39 -2.25
C THR A 151 5.33 11.40 -3.52
N LYS A 152 4.71 12.52 -3.91
CA LYS A 152 3.89 12.65 -5.14
C LYS A 152 4.60 12.30 -6.46
N ASN A 153 5.93 12.22 -6.50
CA ASN A 153 6.63 11.77 -7.70
C ASN A 153 7.34 10.44 -7.47
N GLY A 154 7.88 10.23 -6.28
CA GLY A 154 8.80 9.16 -5.98
C GLY A 154 8.19 7.94 -5.30
N LEU A 155 6.87 7.93 -5.04
CA LEU A 155 6.13 6.78 -4.54
C LEU A 155 5.15 6.15 -5.55
N ASP A 156 5.04 6.71 -6.75
CA ASP A 156 4.23 6.10 -7.81
C ASP A 156 5.08 5.06 -8.59
N PRO A 157 4.85 3.74 -8.44
CA PRO A 157 5.64 2.75 -9.13
C PRO A 157 5.30 2.65 -10.63
N THR A 158 4.18 3.23 -11.08
CA THR A 158 3.70 3.10 -12.47
C THR A 158 4.28 4.18 -13.39
N ARG A 159 4.53 5.38 -12.86
CA ARG A 159 4.88 6.56 -13.64
C ARG A 159 6.35 6.57 -14.05
N LEU A 160 6.62 7.02 -15.27
CA LEU A 160 7.98 7.28 -15.78
C LEU A 160 8.29 8.78 -15.81
N GLY A 161 9.58 9.11 -15.86
CA GLY A 161 10.08 10.47 -16.03
C GLY A 161 10.95 10.97 -14.87
N LYS A 162 11.37 12.23 -14.97
CA LYS A 162 12.35 12.82 -14.04
C LYS A 162 11.80 12.84 -12.60
N GLY A 163 12.50 12.17 -11.70
CA GLY A 163 12.14 12.09 -10.27
C GLY A 163 11.09 11.03 -9.94
N SER A 164 10.59 10.31 -10.95
CA SER A 164 9.65 9.22 -10.76
C SER A 164 10.30 7.91 -10.32
N SER A 165 9.53 7.03 -9.70
CA SER A 165 9.97 5.71 -9.23
C SER A 165 9.77 4.60 -10.23
N GLY A 166 8.99 4.78 -11.30
CA GLY A 166 8.73 3.68 -12.24
C GLY A 166 9.98 3.14 -12.92
N GLY A 167 11.02 3.95 -13.11
CA GLY A 167 12.30 3.46 -13.66
C GLY A 167 13.09 2.51 -12.74
N LEU A 168 12.63 2.28 -11.51
CA LEU A 168 13.19 1.27 -10.59
C LEU A 168 12.59 -0.12 -10.83
N PHE A 169 11.44 -0.18 -11.49
CA PHE A 169 10.71 -1.40 -11.76
C PHE A 169 10.82 -1.76 -13.23
N SER A 170 10.82 -3.06 -13.54
CA SER A 170 10.72 -3.50 -14.93
C SER A 170 9.37 -3.10 -15.52
N ASP A 171 9.28 -3.03 -16.85
CA ASP A 171 8.04 -2.66 -17.54
C ASP A 171 6.90 -3.65 -17.22
N GLU A 172 7.26 -4.90 -16.98
CA GLU A 172 6.33 -6.00 -16.70
C GLU A 172 5.88 -6.04 -15.25
N TYR A 173 6.74 -5.66 -14.32
CA TYR A 173 6.30 -5.41 -12.96
C TYR A 173 5.27 -4.26 -12.94
N ARG A 174 5.55 -3.18 -13.68
CA ARG A 174 4.66 -2.02 -13.77
C ARG A 174 3.35 -2.31 -14.48
N SER A 175 3.35 -3.21 -15.47
CA SER A 175 2.12 -3.55 -16.21
C SER A 175 1.08 -4.26 -15.34
N ASN A 176 1.49 -4.83 -14.21
CA ASN A 176 0.56 -5.37 -13.20
C ASN A 176 -0.13 -4.27 -12.39
N MET A 177 0.17 -2.98 -12.60
CA MET A 177 -0.35 -1.87 -11.80
C MET A 177 -0.90 -0.74 -12.68
N SER A 178 -1.99 -0.12 -12.22
CA SER A 178 -2.65 0.97 -12.95
C SER A 178 -3.43 1.91 -12.02
N ASP A 179 -4.07 2.94 -12.60
CA ASP A 179 -5.00 3.83 -11.91
C ASP A 179 -4.47 4.43 -10.60
N SER A 180 -3.24 4.93 -10.64
CA SER A 180 -2.57 5.51 -9.47
C SER A 180 -3.23 6.84 -9.06
N ARG A 181 -3.56 6.95 -7.78
CA ARG A 181 -4.16 8.14 -7.15
C ARG A 181 -3.32 8.53 -5.96
N TRP A 182 -2.95 9.80 -5.89
CA TRP A 182 -2.15 10.34 -4.80
C TRP A 182 -2.98 11.17 -3.83
N PHE A 183 -2.75 10.92 -2.53
CA PHE A 183 -3.39 11.62 -1.44
C PHE A 183 -2.36 12.23 -0.50
N LEU A 184 -2.65 13.43 -0.02
CA LEU A 184 -1.91 14.07 1.05
C LEU A 184 -2.51 13.61 2.39
N VAL A 185 -1.71 13.03 3.27
CA VAL A 185 -2.17 12.49 4.57
C VAL A 185 -2.01 13.55 5.65
N LEU A 186 -3.08 13.82 6.39
CA LEU A 186 -3.12 14.74 7.53
C LEU A 186 -3.55 13.95 8.78
N SER A 187 -2.72 13.95 9.82
CA SER A 187 -3.00 13.27 11.09
C SER A 187 -3.99 14.09 11.93
N THR A 188 -4.96 13.42 12.55
CA THR A 188 -5.85 14.00 13.57
C THR A 188 -5.24 13.96 14.97
N SER A 189 -4.19 13.16 15.18
CA SER A 189 -3.36 13.21 16.38
C SER A 189 -2.40 14.38 16.27
N THR A 190 -2.73 15.47 16.96
CA THR A 190 -1.98 16.75 16.93
C THR A 190 -1.17 16.94 18.22
N GLU A 191 -0.33 17.97 18.25
CA GLU A 191 0.46 18.35 19.45
C GLU A 191 -0.40 18.66 20.68
N VAL A 192 -1.67 19.02 20.47
CA VAL A 192 -2.65 19.32 21.54
C VAL A 192 -3.66 18.18 21.76
N GLY A 193 -3.35 16.99 21.24
CA GLY A 193 -4.19 15.80 21.31
C GLY A 193 -5.02 15.57 20.04
N TYR A 194 -6.01 14.69 20.15
CA TYR A 194 -6.94 14.39 19.06
C TYR A 194 -7.76 15.63 18.69
N LYS A 195 -7.88 15.88 17.38
CA LYS A 195 -8.71 16.94 16.81
C LYS A 195 -9.51 16.43 15.64
N GLN A 196 -10.79 16.79 15.57
CA GLN A 196 -11.58 16.49 14.39
C GLN A 196 -11.02 17.27 13.17
N PRO A 197 -11.14 16.73 11.94
CA PRO A 197 -10.66 17.36 10.73
C PRO A 197 -10.98 18.85 10.57
N SER A 198 -12.22 19.25 10.83
CA SER A 198 -12.67 20.64 10.71
C SER A 198 -12.50 21.49 11.97
N GLU A 199 -12.14 20.87 13.11
CA GLU A 199 -11.98 21.56 14.40
C GLU A 199 -10.81 22.55 14.36
N LYS A 200 -11.07 23.75 14.89
CA LYS A 200 -10.03 24.76 15.08
C LYS A 200 -9.40 24.63 16.46
N TYR A 201 -8.07 24.68 16.52
CA TYR A 201 -7.30 24.65 17.74
C TYR A 201 -6.11 25.61 17.66
N GLU A 202 -5.53 25.95 18.81
CA GLU A 202 -4.39 26.87 18.89
C GLU A 202 -3.08 26.12 19.06
N VAL A 203 -2.08 26.50 18.27
CA VAL A 203 -0.68 26.07 18.41
C VAL A 203 0.18 27.32 18.35
N GLU A 204 0.99 27.56 19.39
CA GLU A 204 1.88 28.73 19.47
C GLU A 204 1.17 30.08 19.18
N GLY A 205 -0.06 30.25 19.67
CA GLY A 205 -0.85 31.48 19.48
C GLY A 205 -1.43 31.68 18.08
N LYS A 206 -1.40 30.63 17.23
CA LYS A 206 -2.04 30.63 15.91
C LYS A 206 -3.20 29.64 15.87
N THR A 207 -4.36 30.11 15.44
CA THR A 207 -5.51 29.25 15.16
C THR A 207 -5.27 28.45 13.87
N THR A 208 -5.32 27.13 13.96
CA THR A 208 -5.19 26.18 12.85
C THR A 208 -6.28 25.11 12.94
N SER A 209 -6.41 24.27 11.90
CA SER A 209 -7.12 23.00 11.92
C SER A 209 -6.26 21.91 11.32
N VAL A 210 -6.70 20.65 11.38
CA VAL A 210 -6.03 19.52 10.73
C VAL A 210 -5.91 19.77 9.22
N LEU A 211 -6.98 20.29 8.60
CA LEU A 211 -7.00 20.65 7.18
C LEU A 211 -6.03 21.78 6.81
N SER A 212 -5.75 22.74 7.70
CA SER A 212 -4.73 23.77 7.43
C SER A 212 -3.33 23.40 7.90
N GLY A 213 -3.19 22.24 8.58
CA GLY A 213 -1.94 21.76 9.14
C GLY A 213 -0.91 21.30 8.12
N GLY A 214 0.30 21.03 8.61
CA GLY A 214 1.35 20.40 7.81
C GLY A 214 1.00 18.96 7.47
N SER A 215 1.46 18.49 6.30
CA SER A 215 1.31 17.09 5.89
C SER A 215 2.02 16.15 6.86
N ASP A 216 1.34 15.08 7.26
CA ASP A 216 1.93 14.01 8.07
C ASP A 216 2.49 12.87 7.22
N GLY A 217 2.02 12.74 5.97
CA GLY A 217 2.52 11.73 5.05
C GLY A 217 1.94 11.87 3.65
N GLY A 218 2.14 10.84 2.83
CA GLY A 218 1.43 10.71 1.57
C GLY A 218 1.05 9.27 1.29
N MET A 219 -0.01 9.10 0.51
CA MET A 219 -0.53 7.80 0.14
C MET A 219 -0.68 7.68 -1.37
N TYR A 220 -0.31 6.52 -1.91
CA TYR A 220 -0.58 6.10 -3.27
C TYR A 220 -1.53 4.92 -3.31
N ASP A 221 -2.74 5.15 -3.78
CA ASP A 221 -3.73 4.10 -4.06
C ASP A 221 -3.58 3.68 -5.53
N LEU A 222 -3.44 2.39 -5.80
CA LEU A 222 -3.27 1.85 -7.16
C LEU A 222 -4.00 0.53 -7.33
N ALA A 223 -4.52 0.29 -8.53
CA ALA A 223 -5.07 -0.99 -8.93
C ALA A 223 -3.93 -1.96 -9.29
N PHE A 224 -4.15 -3.25 -9.09
CA PHE A 224 -3.25 -4.30 -9.55
C PHE A 224 -4.00 -5.47 -10.20
N ASP A 225 -3.36 -6.13 -11.17
CA ASP A 225 -3.83 -7.35 -11.82
C ASP A 225 -2.63 -8.29 -12.08
N LEU A 226 -2.58 -9.38 -11.32
CA LEU A 226 -1.52 -10.40 -11.36
C LEU A 226 -1.87 -11.58 -12.26
N ARG A 227 -3.09 -11.64 -12.83
CA ARG A 227 -3.55 -12.83 -13.58
C ARG A 227 -2.69 -13.08 -14.81
N ASN A 228 -2.27 -12.02 -15.50
CA ASN A 228 -1.39 -12.13 -16.66
C ASN A 228 0.02 -12.62 -16.29
N ALA A 229 0.57 -12.13 -15.17
CA ALA A 229 1.85 -12.63 -14.65
C ALA A 229 1.75 -14.11 -14.26
N GLN A 230 0.66 -14.50 -13.60
CA GLN A 230 0.36 -15.87 -13.20
C GLN A 230 0.25 -16.81 -14.41
N SER A 231 -0.60 -16.49 -15.39
CA SER A 231 -0.78 -17.34 -16.58
C SER A 231 0.51 -17.46 -17.40
N THR A 232 1.22 -16.35 -17.61
CA THR A 232 2.48 -16.37 -18.38
C THR A 232 3.55 -17.21 -17.68
N LEU A 233 3.58 -17.18 -16.34
CA LEU A 233 4.54 -17.96 -15.56
C LEU A 233 4.22 -19.46 -15.60
N VAL A 234 2.92 -19.84 -15.52
CA VAL A 234 2.48 -21.23 -15.70
C VAL A 234 2.96 -21.76 -17.05
N ASP A 235 2.62 -21.05 -18.14
CA ASP A 235 2.97 -21.45 -19.50
C ASP A 235 4.49 -21.58 -19.69
N SER A 236 5.24 -20.60 -19.17
CA SER A 236 6.70 -20.57 -19.29
C SER A 236 7.41 -21.62 -18.44
N SER A 237 6.77 -22.11 -17.39
CA SER A 237 7.35 -23.07 -16.45
C SER A 237 7.16 -24.53 -16.87
N LYS A 238 6.17 -24.80 -17.74
CA LYS A 238 5.86 -26.14 -18.24
C LYS A 238 7.02 -26.72 -19.05
N GLY A 239 7.45 -27.93 -18.70
CA GLY A 239 8.61 -28.60 -19.30
C GLY A 239 9.97 -28.12 -18.77
N ILE A 240 9.99 -27.14 -17.86
CA ILE A 240 11.21 -26.61 -17.25
C ILE A 240 11.20 -26.86 -15.74
N TRP A 241 10.20 -26.33 -15.04
CA TRP A 241 10.05 -26.51 -13.60
C TRP A 241 9.24 -27.75 -13.24
N TRP A 242 8.37 -28.19 -14.14
CA TRP A 242 7.49 -29.34 -13.94
C TRP A 242 7.12 -29.95 -15.29
N ASN A 243 6.77 -31.23 -15.29
CA ASN A 243 6.29 -31.93 -16.47
C ASN A 243 4.83 -32.36 -16.25
N PRO A 244 3.98 -32.32 -17.30
CA PRO A 244 2.64 -32.90 -17.23
C PRO A 244 2.70 -34.36 -16.81
N LEU A 245 1.63 -34.85 -16.18
CA LEU A 245 1.52 -36.26 -15.88
C LEU A 245 1.40 -37.05 -17.19
N ASP A 246 1.94 -38.26 -17.19
CA ASP A 246 1.70 -39.19 -18.28
C ASP A 246 0.22 -39.63 -18.19
N PRO A 247 -0.61 -39.39 -19.23
CA PRO A 247 -2.01 -39.81 -19.24
C PRO A 247 -2.20 -41.32 -19.09
N GLU A 248 -1.17 -42.11 -19.42
CA GLU A 248 -1.18 -43.57 -19.32
C GLU A 248 -0.69 -44.08 -17.95
N ASP A 249 -0.20 -43.19 -17.07
CA ASP A 249 0.20 -43.53 -15.71
C ASP A 249 -1.03 -43.66 -14.80
N LEU A 250 -1.40 -44.91 -14.50
CA LEU A 250 -2.55 -45.27 -13.66
C LEU A 250 -2.24 -45.26 -12.15
N THR A 251 -1.27 -44.46 -11.71
CA THR A 251 -0.96 -44.32 -10.29
C THR A 251 -2.17 -43.82 -9.50
N LEU A 252 -2.52 -44.54 -8.42
CA LEU A 252 -3.66 -44.22 -7.55
C LEU A 252 -3.54 -42.87 -6.82
N ASN A 253 -2.32 -42.32 -6.75
CA ASN A 253 -2.04 -41.01 -6.18
C ASN A 253 -0.92 -40.35 -7.00
N PRO A 254 -1.25 -39.71 -8.13
CA PRO A 254 -0.25 -39.07 -8.97
C PRO A 254 0.47 -37.97 -8.20
N GLN A 255 1.72 -37.70 -8.58
CA GLN A 255 2.57 -36.72 -7.93
C GLN A 255 3.20 -35.82 -8.98
N LEU A 256 3.11 -34.52 -8.76
CA LEU A 256 3.75 -33.52 -9.59
C LEU A 256 4.70 -32.69 -8.73
N ILE A 257 5.95 -32.63 -9.14
CA ILE A 257 7.00 -31.85 -8.48
C ILE A 257 7.23 -30.60 -9.31
N LEU A 258 7.17 -29.44 -8.66
CA LEU A 258 7.58 -28.16 -9.21
C LEU A 258 8.92 -27.76 -8.60
N ASP A 259 9.95 -27.67 -9.45
CA ASP A 259 11.29 -27.24 -9.10
C ASP A 259 11.62 -25.92 -9.82
N PRO A 260 11.48 -24.77 -9.13
CA PRO A 260 11.73 -23.48 -9.71
C PRO A 260 13.20 -23.06 -9.56
N THR A 261 14.18 -23.99 -9.60
CA THR A 261 15.61 -23.64 -9.50
C THR A 261 16.13 -22.86 -10.71
N GLU A 262 15.66 -23.18 -11.92
CA GLU A 262 16.05 -22.47 -13.14
C GLU A 262 15.36 -21.12 -13.26
N VAL A 263 16.12 -20.05 -13.55
CA VAL A 263 15.54 -18.72 -13.83
C VAL A 263 14.93 -18.72 -15.22
N LEU A 264 13.63 -18.44 -15.31
CA LEU A 264 12.95 -18.40 -16.59
C LEU A 264 13.30 -17.14 -17.37
N LYS A 265 13.33 -17.27 -18.70
CA LYS A 265 13.53 -16.12 -19.60
C LYS A 265 12.34 -15.16 -19.59
N THR A 266 11.16 -15.62 -19.16
CA THR A 266 9.96 -14.80 -19.00
C THR A 266 10.22 -13.56 -18.15
N PRO A 267 9.70 -12.40 -18.53
CA PRO A 267 9.89 -11.19 -17.75
C PRO A 267 9.14 -11.19 -16.40
N PHE A 268 8.19 -12.12 -16.21
CA PHE A 268 7.43 -12.26 -14.96
C PHE A 268 8.09 -13.16 -13.91
N ASP A 269 9.31 -13.65 -14.15
CA ASP A 269 10.06 -14.37 -13.11
C ASP A 269 10.42 -13.42 -11.96
N PRO A 270 9.97 -13.69 -10.71
CA PRO A 270 10.22 -12.80 -9.58
C PRO A 270 11.70 -12.54 -9.29
N ALA A 271 12.63 -13.38 -9.74
CA ALA A 271 14.07 -13.15 -9.58
C ALA A 271 14.57 -11.85 -10.25
N LYS A 272 13.76 -11.26 -11.13
CA LYS A 272 14.06 -9.98 -11.81
C LYS A 272 13.48 -8.76 -11.10
N PHE A 273 12.78 -8.93 -9.97
CA PHE A 273 12.14 -7.82 -9.26
C PHE A 273 13.15 -6.94 -8.52
N HIS A 274 12.73 -5.70 -8.20
CA HIS A 274 13.61 -4.65 -7.69
C HIS A 274 14.35 -5.03 -6.38
N HIS A 275 13.69 -5.78 -5.50
CA HIS A 275 14.28 -6.23 -4.23
C HIS A 275 15.24 -7.41 -4.37
N HIS A 276 15.31 -8.04 -5.55
CA HIS A 276 16.26 -9.11 -5.91
C HIS A 276 17.35 -8.65 -6.87
N GLU A 277 17.53 -7.34 -7.03
CA GLU A 277 18.66 -6.78 -7.76
C GLU A 277 20.02 -7.24 -7.19
N ALA A 278 21.12 -6.93 -7.90
CA ALA A 278 22.47 -7.30 -7.47
C ALA A 278 22.70 -7.01 -5.98
N LYS A 279 23.14 -8.04 -5.24
CA LYS A 279 23.28 -8.03 -3.77
C LYS A 279 23.90 -6.75 -3.21
N LYS A 280 24.99 -6.27 -3.81
CA LYS A 280 25.67 -5.02 -3.41
C LYS A 280 24.77 -3.78 -3.50
N LYS A 281 23.88 -3.70 -4.49
CA LYS A 281 22.93 -2.60 -4.67
C LYS A 281 21.84 -2.66 -3.61
N VAL A 282 21.30 -3.86 -3.35
CA VAL A 282 20.29 -4.11 -2.30
C VAL A 282 20.84 -3.78 -0.91
N GLU A 283 22.00 -4.33 -0.53
CA GLU A 283 22.67 -4.02 0.73
C GLU A 283 22.97 -2.52 0.87
N GLY A 284 23.39 -1.87 -0.22
CA GLY A 284 23.59 -0.43 -0.26
C GLY A 284 22.32 0.40 -0.05
N MET A 285 21.15 -0.12 -0.41
CA MET A 285 19.86 0.51 -0.12
C MET A 285 19.47 0.31 1.34
N ILE A 286 19.63 -0.91 1.88
CA ILE A 286 19.36 -1.22 3.29
C ILE A 286 20.22 -0.34 4.20
N ASN A 287 21.53 -0.29 3.96
CA ASN A 287 22.46 0.53 4.76
C ASN A 287 22.06 2.02 4.75
N LYS A 288 21.55 2.54 3.62
CA LYS A 288 21.06 3.93 3.56
C LYS A 288 19.84 4.16 4.44
N VAL A 289 18.95 3.17 4.56
CA VAL A 289 17.80 3.23 5.46
C VAL A 289 18.27 3.27 6.91
N LEU A 290 19.15 2.34 7.29
CA LEU A 290 19.66 2.24 8.66
C LEU A 290 20.43 3.50 9.09
N GLU A 291 21.24 4.05 8.20
CA GLU A 291 21.95 5.32 8.44
C GLU A 291 21.00 6.52 8.52
N ALA A 292 19.93 6.54 7.72
CA ALA A 292 18.91 7.58 7.79
C ALA A 292 18.12 7.50 9.11
N GLU A 293 17.72 6.29 9.51
CA GLU A 293 17.01 6.06 10.77
C GLU A 293 17.87 6.47 11.97
N LYS A 294 19.15 6.05 11.99
CA LYS A 294 20.10 6.45 13.04
C LYS A 294 20.26 7.97 13.16
N LYS A 295 20.18 8.70 12.05
CA LYS A 295 20.24 10.18 12.07
C LYS A 295 18.95 10.81 12.56
N GLN A 296 17.81 10.20 12.25
CA GLN A 296 16.49 10.72 12.62
C GLN A 296 16.16 10.41 14.08
N ASN A 297 16.53 9.21 14.55
CA ASN A 297 16.23 8.65 15.87
C ASN A 297 17.49 7.93 16.43
N PRO A 298 18.50 8.68 16.92
CA PRO A 298 19.79 8.10 17.31
C PRO A 298 19.71 7.12 18.49
N GLY A 299 18.72 7.27 19.37
CA GLY A 299 18.55 6.42 20.56
C GLY A 299 17.64 5.20 20.38
N ASP A 300 17.09 4.98 19.18
CA ASP A 300 16.16 3.87 18.93
C ASP A 300 16.85 2.72 18.20
N ASP A 301 17.68 1.99 18.94
CA ASP A 301 18.45 0.86 18.41
C ASP A 301 17.52 -0.31 18.03
N MET A 302 16.45 -0.52 18.80
CA MET A 302 15.46 -1.57 18.54
C MET A 302 14.75 -1.35 17.20
N MET A 303 14.28 -0.14 16.91
CA MET A 303 13.68 0.19 15.61
C MET A 303 14.63 -0.12 14.45
N ARG A 304 15.93 0.16 14.60
CA ARG A 304 16.92 -0.12 13.55
C ARG A 304 17.16 -1.61 13.34
N GLU A 305 17.21 -2.38 14.43
CA GLU A 305 17.32 -3.84 14.35
C GLU A 305 16.08 -4.45 13.67
N ASP A 306 14.89 -3.99 14.03
CA ASP A 306 13.63 -4.42 13.40
C ASP A 306 13.57 -4.06 11.91
N LEU A 307 14.05 -2.86 11.54
CA LEU A 307 14.14 -2.44 10.13
C LEU A 307 15.12 -3.31 9.35
N ASP A 308 16.32 -3.57 9.86
CA ASP A 308 17.28 -4.45 9.20
C ASP A 308 16.69 -5.85 9.05
N TYR A 309 16.18 -6.42 10.13
CA TYR A 309 15.56 -7.74 10.11
C TYR A 309 14.44 -7.84 9.06
N THR A 310 13.56 -6.84 9.00
CA THR A 310 12.46 -6.77 8.04
C THR A 310 12.99 -6.66 6.59
N LEU A 311 13.91 -5.74 6.32
CA LEU A 311 14.49 -5.55 4.98
C LEU A 311 15.28 -6.78 4.51
N GLN A 312 16.02 -7.44 5.40
CA GLN A 312 16.72 -8.68 5.09
C GLN A 312 15.74 -9.82 4.78
N ARG A 313 14.58 -9.86 5.44
CA ARG A 313 13.52 -10.85 5.12
C ARG A 313 12.87 -10.59 3.78
N LEU A 314 12.60 -9.31 3.45
CA LEU A 314 11.99 -8.93 2.17
C LEU A 314 12.86 -9.32 0.97
N THR A 315 14.19 -9.37 1.13
CA THR A 315 15.15 -9.67 0.06
C THR A 315 15.53 -11.16 -0.04
N ARG A 316 14.91 -12.04 0.76
CA ARG A 316 15.17 -13.49 0.70
C ARG A 316 14.61 -14.08 -0.58
N SER A 317 15.48 -14.47 -1.50
CA SER A 317 15.10 -15.16 -2.74
C SER A 317 14.92 -16.67 -2.51
N LYS A 318 13.80 -17.08 -1.88
CA LYS A 318 13.48 -18.51 -1.73
C LYS A 318 12.50 -18.95 -2.81
N ARG A 319 13.01 -19.69 -3.79
CA ARG A 319 12.22 -20.34 -4.85
C ARG A 319 11.48 -21.56 -4.26
N PRO A 320 10.13 -21.62 -4.31
CA PRO A 320 9.36 -22.61 -3.58
C PRO A 320 9.29 -23.94 -4.34
N ALA A 321 10.26 -24.83 -4.11
CA ALA A 321 10.12 -26.23 -4.51
C ALA A 321 8.97 -26.88 -3.74
N ARG A 322 7.97 -27.40 -4.47
CA ARG A 322 6.75 -27.96 -3.88
C ARG A 322 6.26 -29.16 -4.67
N GLN A 323 5.46 -29.97 -3.99
CA GLN A 323 4.82 -31.13 -4.56
C GLN A 323 3.30 -30.98 -4.48
N ILE A 324 2.61 -31.35 -5.56
CA ILE A 324 1.16 -31.50 -5.64
C ILE A 324 0.86 -32.99 -5.75
N THR A 325 -0.17 -33.45 -5.05
CA THR A 325 -0.55 -34.86 -4.98
C THR A 325 -2.04 -35.04 -5.26
N GLY A 326 -2.41 -36.22 -5.75
CA GLY A 326 -3.81 -36.62 -5.96
C GLY A 326 -4.64 -36.48 -4.68
N ASN A 327 -4.13 -37.00 -3.57
CA ASN A 327 -4.86 -37.06 -2.30
C ASN A 327 -5.09 -35.69 -1.63
N GLU A 328 -4.12 -34.78 -1.70
CA GLU A 328 -4.24 -33.48 -1.02
C GLU A 328 -4.88 -32.41 -1.90
N HIS A 329 -4.65 -32.48 -3.21
CA HIS A 329 -4.97 -31.39 -4.13
C HIS A 329 -5.94 -31.81 -5.25
N GLY A 330 -6.32 -33.08 -5.35
CA GLY A 330 -7.18 -33.56 -6.43
C GLY A 330 -6.47 -33.63 -7.79
N LEU A 331 -5.15 -33.82 -7.78
CA LEU A 331 -4.35 -33.93 -9.00
C LEU A 331 -4.79 -35.10 -9.86
N VAL A 332 -5.14 -34.80 -11.12
CA VAL A 332 -5.42 -35.75 -12.20
C VAL A 332 -4.86 -35.19 -13.51
N PRO A 333 -4.58 -36.04 -14.53
CA PRO A 333 -4.16 -35.56 -15.84
C PRO A 333 -5.13 -34.53 -16.42
N GLY A 334 -4.60 -33.40 -16.88
CA GLY A 334 -5.35 -32.27 -17.43
C GLY A 334 -5.67 -31.15 -16.43
N LEU A 335 -5.42 -31.32 -15.13
CA LEU A 335 -5.62 -30.27 -14.11
C LEU A 335 -4.31 -29.67 -13.57
N GLU A 336 -3.16 -30.11 -14.06
CA GLU A 336 -1.84 -29.72 -13.55
C GLU A 336 -1.64 -28.21 -13.57
N GLU A 337 -1.93 -27.57 -14.71
CA GLU A 337 -1.75 -26.13 -14.89
C GLU A 337 -2.56 -25.34 -13.88
N HIS A 338 -3.83 -25.70 -13.67
CA HIS A 338 -4.69 -25.03 -12.71
C HIS A 338 -4.18 -25.19 -11.28
N LEU A 339 -3.81 -26.41 -10.88
CA LEU A 339 -3.34 -26.69 -9.52
C LEU A 339 -1.99 -26.02 -9.23
N ILE A 340 -1.07 -26.02 -10.19
CA ILE A 340 0.21 -25.30 -10.10
C ILE A 340 -0.02 -23.80 -9.98
N SER A 341 -0.90 -23.28 -10.82
CA SER A 341 -1.27 -21.87 -10.86
C SER A 341 -1.79 -21.40 -9.50
N GLU A 342 -2.78 -22.09 -8.93
CA GLU A 342 -3.45 -21.65 -7.70
C GLU A 342 -2.70 -22.01 -6.41
N HIS A 343 -2.08 -23.20 -6.31
CA HIS A 343 -1.47 -23.66 -5.05
C HIS A 343 0.01 -23.33 -4.89
N ILE A 344 0.72 -23.04 -5.99
CA ILE A 344 2.15 -22.76 -5.96
C ILE A 344 2.45 -21.36 -6.49
N LEU A 345 2.12 -21.08 -7.75
CA LEU A 345 2.61 -19.87 -8.43
C LEU A 345 1.90 -18.61 -7.94
N LYS A 346 0.58 -18.61 -7.78
CA LYS A 346 -0.16 -17.44 -7.27
C LYS A 346 0.32 -16.99 -5.89
N PRO A 347 0.40 -17.85 -4.84
CA PRO A 347 0.93 -17.43 -3.55
C PRO A 347 2.36 -16.88 -3.63
N TRP A 348 3.19 -17.43 -4.52
CA TRP A 348 4.56 -16.97 -4.70
C TRP A 348 4.63 -15.60 -5.39
N ILE A 349 3.90 -15.40 -6.49
CA ILE A 349 3.84 -14.12 -7.21
C ILE A 349 3.28 -13.02 -6.31
N VAL A 350 2.21 -13.31 -5.56
CA VAL A 350 1.64 -12.39 -4.56
C VAL A 350 2.69 -11.96 -3.54
N GLU A 351 3.39 -12.93 -2.95
CA GLU A 351 4.42 -12.65 -1.96
C GLU A 351 5.53 -11.76 -2.52
N GLU A 352 6.02 -12.08 -3.71
CA GLU A 352 7.12 -11.34 -4.33
C GLU A 352 6.69 -9.95 -4.83
N PHE A 353 5.46 -9.81 -5.34
CA PHE A 353 4.86 -8.53 -5.70
C PHE A 353 4.77 -7.63 -4.47
N PHE A 354 4.19 -8.13 -3.38
CA PHE A 354 4.06 -7.36 -2.16
C PHE A 354 5.43 -7.02 -1.55
N ASN A 355 6.35 -7.99 -1.46
CA ASN A 355 7.68 -7.77 -0.90
C ASN A 355 8.47 -6.74 -1.69
N CYS A 356 8.33 -6.72 -3.03
CA CYS A 356 8.92 -5.71 -3.89
C CYS A 356 8.40 -4.30 -3.57
N LEU A 357 7.08 -4.14 -3.37
CA LEU A 357 6.49 -2.86 -2.96
C LEU A 357 6.90 -2.45 -1.55
N ALA A 358 6.91 -3.37 -0.59
CA ALA A 358 7.32 -3.10 0.78
C ALA A 358 8.78 -2.64 0.82
N PHE A 359 9.67 -3.38 0.14
CA PHE A 359 11.09 -3.01 0.04
C PHE A 359 11.26 -1.63 -0.62
N PHE A 360 10.55 -1.37 -1.72
CA PHE A 360 10.55 -0.05 -2.36
C PHE A 360 10.09 1.05 -1.40
N LEU A 361 8.95 0.86 -0.72
CA LEU A 361 8.36 1.81 0.21
C LEU A 361 9.26 2.10 1.43
N MET A 362 10.09 1.15 1.84
CA MET A 362 11.02 1.33 2.97
C MET A 362 12.38 1.89 2.55
N THR A 363 12.82 1.66 1.31
CA THR A 363 14.18 2.03 0.85
C THR A 363 14.24 3.29 0.01
N ARG A 364 13.09 3.77 -0.48
CA ARG A 364 13.06 4.93 -1.36
C ARG A 364 13.14 6.22 -0.54
N LYS A 365 14.12 7.08 -0.82
CA LYS A 365 14.30 8.40 -0.15
C LYS A 365 14.15 8.34 1.41
N PRO A 366 14.88 7.46 2.11
CA PRO A 366 14.69 7.20 3.53
C PRO A 366 14.95 8.41 4.44
N ASN A 367 15.62 9.46 3.94
CA ASN A 367 15.80 10.74 4.67
C ASN A 367 14.49 11.53 4.84
N TYR A 368 13.48 11.25 4.02
CA TYR A 368 12.22 11.98 4.01
C TYR A 368 11.08 11.22 4.65
N TRP A 369 11.22 9.90 4.85
CA TRP A 369 10.18 9.04 5.39
C TRP A 369 10.59 8.43 6.73
N ARG A 370 9.63 8.30 7.63
CA ARG A 370 9.79 7.52 8.86
C ARG A 370 9.57 6.06 8.51
N ASN A 371 10.65 5.34 8.22
CA ASN A 371 10.57 4.00 7.61
C ASN A 371 9.87 2.97 8.53
N GLY A 372 9.90 3.17 9.85
CA GLY A 372 9.12 2.39 10.82
C GLY A 372 7.63 2.71 10.90
N LYS A 373 7.15 3.67 10.10
CA LYS A 373 5.75 4.11 10.04
C LYS A 373 5.21 4.11 8.62
N SER A 374 5.82 3.34 7.73
CA SER A 374 5.29 3.08 6.40
C SER A 374 4.38 1.85 6.44
N GLU A 375 3.29 1.89 5.68
CA GLU A 375 2.25 0.85 5.68
C GLU A 375 1.83 0.52 4.24
N ILE A 376 1.48 -0.74 3.96
CA ILE A 376 0.74 -1.12 2.76
C ILE A 376 -0.65 -1.56 3.20
N LEU A 377 -1.68 -0.95 2.64
CA LEU A 377 -3.06 -1.35 2.85
C LEU A 377 -3.56 -2.17 1.67
N LEU A 378 -4.19 -3.31 1.93
CA LEU A 378 -5.02 -4.00 0.94
C LEU A 378 -6.45 -3.47 1.03
N LEU A 379 -7.00 -3.02 -0.09
CA LEU A 379 -8.33 -2.45 -0.14
C LEU A 379 -9.33 -3.49 -0.61
N HIS A 380 -10.42 -3.65 0.15
CA HIS A 380 -11.46 -4.63 -0.08
C HIS A 380 -12.77 -3.94 -0.44
N SER A 381 -13.49 -4.51 -1.41
CA SER A 381 -14.89 -4.15 -1.69
C SER A 381 -15.77 -4.53 -0.51
N LEU A 382 -16.90 -3.83 -0.34
CA LEU A 382 -17.90 -4.17 0.68
C LEU A 382 -18.59 -5.51 0.40
N GLU A 383 -18.68 -5.92 -0.87
CA GLU A 383 -19.43 -7.09 -1.31
C GLU A 383 -18.67 -8.42 -1.14
N ASP A 384 -17.33 -8.37 -1.16
CA ASP A 384 -16.48 -9.56 -1.24
C ASP A 384 -15.83 -9.94 0.10
N LEU A 385 -16.18 -9.24 1.19
CA LEU A 385 -15.42 -9.31 2.43
C LEU A 385 -16.15 -10.03 3.56
N ASN A 386 -15.56 -11.13 4.03
CA ASN A 386 -15.91 -11.71 5.32
C ASN A 386 -15.17 -10.96 6.44
N LEU A 387 -15.88 -10.09 7.16
CA LEU A 387 -15.30 -9.27 8.24
C LEU A 387 -14.71 -10.13 9.37
N ASP A 388 -15.31 -11.28 9.66
CA ASP A 388 -14.85 -12.14 10.75
C ASP A 388 -13.48 -12.76 10.42
N GLU A 389 -13.23 -13.10 9.14
CA GLU A 389 -11.92 -13.58 8.68
C GLU A 389 -10.79 -12.55 8.80
N LEU A 390 -11.12 -11.25 8.78
CA LEU A 390 -10.13 -10.19 8.97
C LEU A 390 -9.86 -9.91 10.45
N LYS A 391 -10.83 -10.16 11.33
CA LYS A 391 -10.74 -9.86 12.76
C LYS A 391 -10.10 -10.99 13.58
N ASP A 392 -10.15 -12.23 13.09
CA ASP A 392 -9.54 -13.40 13.74
C ASP A 392 -8.00 -13.51 13.53
N GLN A 393 -7.33 -12.42 13.13
CA GLN A 393 -5.87 -12.39 12.84
C GLN A 393 -5.00 -12.01 14.04
#